data_AF-A0A1Z1WPT8-F1
#
_entry.id   AF-A0A1Z1WPT8-F1
#
_cell.length_a   1.000
_cell.length_b   1.000
_cell.length_c   1.000
_cell.angle_alpha   90.00
_cell.angle_beta   90.00
_cell.angle_gamma   90.00
#
_symmetry.space_group_name_H-M   'P 1'
#
loop_
_entity.id
_entity.type
_entity.pdbx_description
1 polymer ?
#
loop_
_entity_poly.entity_id
_entity_poly.type
_entity_poly.pdbx_seq_one_letter_code
_entity_poly.pdbx_strand_id
1 'polypeptide(L)'
;MTSKLWSFVRDNGLSLAFGGAFLLALAGQAFAGHAEFNSELRVDGLAPISLTDYLASSDFAVDVTENWQSEYLQFFLFIFGTVWLLQRGSPESKEMDRVGPETDKQQRVGRHARSDSLRWAGTGDWRQGVYSRSLGLLMAGLFLLSWIAQSVAGAAAYNEQRLRRLQQPIGWGEYVLGADFWSRSLQNWQSELLAVASMAIFSVHLRQRGSPESKPVGSPHTSTGVEGG
;
A
#
# COMPACT_ATOMS: atom_id res chain seq x y z
N MET A 1 -33.44 -3.30 20.76
CA MET A 1 -32.64 -3.95 19.70
C MET A 1 -32.19 -2.93 18.65
N THR A 2 -31.70 -1.76 19.06
CA THR A 2 -30.84 -0.93 18.21
C THR A 2 -29.57 -1.76 17.99
N SER A 3 -29.51 -2.26 16.77
CA SER A 3 -28.95 -3.54 16.38
C SER A 3 -27.43 -3.62 16.59
N LYS A 4 -26.89 -4.81 16.88
CA LYS A 4 -25.43 -5.10 16.84
C LYS A 4 -24.76 -4.54 15.57
N LEU A 5 -25.52 -4.39 14.49
CA LEU A 5 -25.11 -3.75 13.23
C LEU A 5 -24.66 -2.29 13.42
N TRP A 6 -25.35 -1.49 14.23
CA TRP A 6 -24.97 -0.09 14.47
C TRP A 6 -23.66 0.02 15.27
N SER A 7 -23.46 -0.86 16.26
CA SER A 7 -22.16 -0.96 16.94
C SER A 7 -21.06 -1.34 15.96
N PHE A 8 -21.29 -2.38 15.14
CA PHE A 8 -20.31 -2.82 14.14
C PHE A 8 -19.93 -1.69 13.17
N VAL A 9 -20.92 -0.98 12.61
CA VAL A 9 -20.66 0.12 11.67
C VAL A 9 -19.91 1.27 12.34
N ARG A 10 -20.29 1.65 13.57
CA ARG A 10 -19.60 2.71 14.32
C ARG A 10 -18.17 2.31 14.67
N ASP A 11 -17.97 1.07 15.11
CA ASP A 11 -16.68 0.57 15.58
C ASP A 11 -15.72 0.26 14.39
N ASN A 12 -16.24 0.14 13.16
CA ASN A 12 -15.47 -0.10 11.92
C ASN A 12 -15.64 1.00 10.86
N GLY A 13 -16.09 2.19 11.27
CA GLY A 13 -16.48 3.25 10.34
C GLY A 13 -15.36 3.67 9.38
N LEU A 14 -14.11 3.71 9.85
CA LEU A 14 -12.95 4.05 9.04
C LEU A 14 -12.74 3.03 7.90
N SER A 15 -12.66 1.74 8.24
CA SER A 15 -12.46 0.66 7.26
C SER A 15 -13.63 0.54 6.28
N LEU A 16 -14.87 0.70 6.76
CA LEU A 16 -16.06 0.65 5.90
C LEU A 16 -16.13 1.85 4.94
N ALA A 17 -15.81 3.05 5.42
CA ALA A 17 -15.83 4.24 4.59
C ALA A 17 -14.75 4.19 3.50
N PHE A 18 -13.49 3.92 3.87
CA PHE A 18 -12.40 3.83 2.91
C PHE A 18 -12.52 2.59 2.00
N GLY A 19 -12.96 1.46 2.53
CA GLY A 19 -13.24 0.26 1.73
C GLY A 19 -14.38 0.48 0.73
N GLY A 20 -15.45 1.16 1.14
CA GLY A 20 -16.54 1.55 0.25
C GLY A 20 -16.08 2.53 -0.83
N ALA A 21 -15.34 3.57 -0.46
CA ALA A 21 -14.77 4.53 -1.40
C ALA A 21 -13.82 3.87 -2.40
N PHE A 22 -12.99 2.93 -1.94
CA PHE A 22 -12.13 2.10 -2.79
C PHE A 22 -12.94 1.30 -3.81
N LEU A 23 -14.00 0.59 -3.38
CA LEU A 23 -14.84 -0.19 -4.31
C LEU A 23 -15.55 0.71 -5.34
N LEU A 24 -16.00 1.89 -4.93
CA LEU A 24 -16.60 2.88 -5.84
C LEU A 24 -15.56 3.41 -6.84
N ALA A 25 -14.34 3.71 -6.39
CA ALA A 25 -13.26 4.16 -7.25
C ALA A 25 -12.84 3.06 -8.24
N LEU A 26 -12.71 1.80 -7.80
CA LEU A 26 -12.37 0.66 -8.64
C LEU A 26 -13.45 0.40 -9.69
N ALA A 27 -14.74 0.49 -9.31
CA ALA A 27 -15.84 0.41 -10.27
C ALA A 27 -15.79 1.56 -11.28
N GLY A 28 -15.56 2.79 -10.81
CA GLY A 28 -15.39 3.96 -11.68
C GLY A 28 -14.23 3.79 -12.68
N GLN A 29 -13.08 3.32 -12.21
CA GLN A 29 -11.92 3.00 -13.03
C GLN A 29 -12.26 1.93 -14.07
N ALA A 30 -12.96 0.87 -13.70
CA ALA A 30 -13.37 -0.17 -14.64
C ALA A 30 -14.25 0.37 -15.78
N PHE A 31 -15.22 1.24 -15.48
CA PHE A 31 -16.07 1.83 -16.51
C PHE A 31 -15.34 2.87 -17.37
N ALA A 32 -14.52 3.72 -16.75
CA ALA A 32 -13.75 4.74 -17.46
C ALA A 32 -12.69 4.11 -18.39
N GLY A 33 -11.90 3.18 -17.85
CA GLY A 33 -10.90 2.44 -18.63
C GLY A 33 -11.51 1.61 -19.75
N HIS A 34 -12.67 0.97 -19.52
CA HIS A 34 -13.38 0.26 -20.58
C HIS A 34 -13.80 1.19 -21.73
N ALA A 35 -14.25 2.40 -21.40
CA ALA A 35 -14.64 3.40 -22.40
C ALA A 35 -13.43 3.94 -23.18
N GLU A 36 -12.31 4.15 -22.50
CA GLU A 36 -11.03 4.56 -23.11
C GLU A 36 -10.49 3.48 -24.04
N PHE A 37 -10.34 2.25 -23.54
CA PHE A 37 -9.86 1.10 -24.31
C PHE A 37 -10.69 0.85 -25.57
N ASN A 38 -12.02 0.90 -25.48
CA ASN A 38 -12.89 0.79 -26.64
C ASN A 38 -12.78 1.97 -27.61
N SER A 39 -12.40 3.16 -27.13
CA SER A 39 -12.14 4.31 -28.00
C SER A 39 -10.86 4.12 -28.78
N GLU A 40 -9.80 3.59 -28.17
CA GLU A 40 -8.56 3.21 -28.85
C GLU A 40 -8.79 2.11 -29.89
N LEU A 41 -9.52 1.05 -29.53
CA LEU A 41 -9.87 -0.01 -30.47
C LEU A 41 -10.59 0.54 -31.70
N ARG A 42 -11.53 1.49 -31.52
CA ARG A 42 -12.23 2.13 -32.65
C ARG A 42 -11.29 2.94 -33.54
N VAL A 43 -10.31 3.63 -32.95
CA VAL A 43 -9.29 4.37 -33.71
C VAL A 43 -8.41 3.41 -34.52
N ASP A 44 -8.09 2.25 -33.94
CA ASP A 44 -7.32 1.18 -34.58
C ASP A 44 -8.16 0.34 -35.59
N GLY A 45 -9.45 0.66 -35.78
CA GLY A 45 -10.35 -0.09 -36.67
C GLY A 45 -10.75 -1.48 -36.14
N LEU A 46 -10.56 -1.74 -34.85
CA LEU A 46 -10.87 -2.97 -34.15
C LEU A 46 -12.29 -2.93 -33.54
N ALA A 47 -12.86 -4.12 -33.34
CA ALA A 47 -14.16 -4.25 -32.70
C ALA A 47 -14.06 -3.97 -31.18
N PRO A 48 -15.00 -3.23 -30.59
CA PRO A 48 -15.03 -3.01 -29.14
C PRO A 48 -15.29 -4.33 -28.39
N ILE A 49 -14.77 -4.42 -27.18
CA ILE A 49 -14.95 -5.57 -26.29
C ILE A 49 -15.98 -5.31 -25.19
N SER A 50 -16.51 -6.37 -24.59
CA SER A 50 -17.43 -6.25 -23.46
C SER A 50 -16.70 -5.81 -22.18
N LEU A 51 -17.44 -5.32 -21.18
CA LEU A 51 -16.85 -4.94 -19.88
C LEU A 51 -16.21 -6.15 -19.19
N THR A 52 -16.82 -7.33 -19.30
CA THR A 52 -16.28 -8.57 -18.72
C THR A 52 -14.96 -8.98 -19.36
N ASP A 53 -14.84 -8.83 -20.69
CA ASP A 53 -13.59 -9.11 -21.39
C ASP A 53 -12.51 -8.09 -21.00
N TYR A 54 -12.90 -6.81 -20.83
CA TYR A 54 -11.97 -5.77 -20.37
C TYR A 54 -11.46 -6.03 -18.95
N LEU A 55 -12.33 -6.42 -18.02
CA LEU A 55 -11.92 -6.78 -16.66
C LEU A 55 -10.96 -7.98 -16.60
N ALA A 56 -11.00 -8.85 -17.61
CA ALA A 56 -10.09 -9.99 -17.75
C ALA A 56 -8.84 -9.66 -18.59
N SER A 57 -8.71 -8.44 -19.09
CA SER A 57 -7.62 -8.01 -19.96
C SER A 57 -6.33 -7.74 -19.18
N SER A 58 -5.19 -7.84 -19.87
CA SER A 58 -3.90 -7.42 -19.32
C SER A 58 -3.86 -5.91 -19.04
N ASP A 59 -4.58 -5.11 -19.81
CA ASP A 59 -4.62 -3.64 -19.68
C ASP A 59 -5.19 -3.23 -18.31
N PHE A 60 -6.40 -3.70 -17.99
CA PHE A 60 -7.01 -3.46 -16.68
C PHE A 60 -6.16 -4.02 -15.53
N ALA A 61 -5.59 -5.23 -15.72
CA ALA A 61 -4.76 -5.85 -14.70
C ALA A 61 -3.50 -5.03 -14.41
N VAL A 62 -2.85 -4.48 -15.45
CA VAL A 62 -1.68 -3.59 -15.29
C VAL A 62 -2.06 -2.35 -14.50
N ASP A 63 -3.11 -1.64 -14.90
CA ASP A 63 -3.49 -0.37 -14.27
C ASP A 63 -3.81 -0.52 -12.78
N VAL A 64 -4.51 -1.59 -12.42
CA VAL A 64 -4.86 -1.87 -11.02
C VAL A 64 -3.62 -2.28 -10.22
N THR A 65 -2.81 -3.19 -10.77
CA THR A 65 -1.65 -3.73 -10.05
C THR A 65 -0.51 -2.73 -9.93
N GLU A 66 -0.37 -1.77 -10.86
CA GLU A 66 0.60 -0.69 -10.78
C GLU A 66 0.41 0.23 -9.57
N ASN A 67 -0.85 0.58 -9.30
CA ASN A 67 -1.20 1.38 -8.13
C ASN A 67 -1.05 0.55 -6.84
N TRP A 68 -1.54 -0.69 -6.85
CA TRP A 68 -1.52 -1.49 -5.62
C TRP A 68 -0.10 -1.85 -5.18
N GLN A 69 0.81 -2.12 -6.11
CA GLN A 69 2.19 -2.42 -5.75
C GLN A 69 2.89 -1.22 -5.07
N SER A 70 2.67 0.01 -5.53
CA SER A 70 3.34 1.18 -4.96
C SER A 70 2.82 1.46 -3.55
N GLU A 71 1.51 1.35 -3.35
CA GLU A 71 0.87 1.51 -2.05
C GLU A 71 1.35 0.48 -1.02
N TYR A 72 1.43 -0.80 -1.39
CA TYR A 72 1.95 -1.82 -0.47
C TYR A 72 3.45 -1.67 -0.21
N LEU A 73 4.23 -1.25 -1.22
CA LEU A 73 5.64 -0.92 -1.02
C LEU A 73 5.78 0.25 -0.04
N GLN A 74 4.97 1.29 -0.18
CA GLN A 74 4.94 2.44 0.70
C GLN A 74 4.72 2.01 2.15
N PHE A 75 3.65 1.25 2.42
CA PHE A 75 3.37 0.77 3.77
C PHE A 75 4.47 -0.15 4.30
N PHE A 76 5.00 -1.06 3.47
CA PHE A 76 6.12 -1.91 3.86
C PHE A 76 7.34 -1.09 4.28
N LEU A 77 7.76 -0.15 3.45
CA LEU A 77 8.91 0.73 3.72
C LEU A 77 8.66 1.60 4.95
N PHE A 78 7.44 2.11 5.13
CA PHE A 78 7.10 2.92 6.28
C PHE A 78 7.12 2.10 7.58
N ILE A 79 6.46 0.93 7.61
CA ILE A 79 6.40 0.05 8.79
C ILE A 79 7.79 -0.43 9.20
N PHE A 80 8.64 -0.85 8.26
CA PHE A 80 10.00 -1.30 8.59
C PHE A 80 10.97 -0.14 8.79
N GLY A 81 10.82 0.92 8.00
CA GLY A 81 11.68 2.10 8.04
C GLY A 81 11.57 2.83 9.36
N THR A 82 10.36 3.13 9.83
CA THR A 82 10.10 3.86 11.09
C THR A 82 10.57 3.13 12.36
N VAL A 83 10.92 1.84 12.27
CA VAL A 83 11.60 1.12 13.36
C VAL A 83 13.02 1.66 13.56
N TRP A 84 13.70 2.11 12.51
CA TRP A 84 15.11 2.51 12.54
C TRP A 84 15.37 3.96 12.13
N LEU A 85 14.54 4.51 11.24
CA LEU A 85 14.59 5.87 10.74
C LEU A 85 13.74 6.75 11.65
N LEU A 86 14.40 7.50 12.53
CA LEU A 86 13.73 8.44 13.43
C LEU A 86 13.86 9.86 12.93
N GLN A 87 12.78 10.62 13.05
CA GLN A 87 12.71 12.03 12.71
C GLN A 87 12.21 12.84 13.90
N ARG A 88 13.10 13.67 14.45
CA ARG A 88 12.75 14.59 15.53
C ARG A 88 11.60 15.48 15.09
N GLY A 89 10.56 15.55 15.91
CA GLY A 89 9.40 16.39 15.68
C GLY A 89 8.25 15.72 14.93
N SER A 90 8.48 14.55 14.33
CA SER A 90 7.43 13.83 13.58
C SER A 90 6.53 13.05 14.55
N PRO A 91 5.19 13.12 14.41
CA PRO A 91 4.27 12.24 15.12
C PRO A 91 4.43 10.77 14.70
N GLU A 92 4.87 10.54 13.46
CA GLU A 92 5.10 9.22 12.86
C GLU A 92 6.40 8.54 13.32
N SER A 93 7.22 9.24 14.11
CA SER A 93 8.50 8.75 14.62
C SER A 93 8.42 8.43 16.10
N LYS A 94 9.14 7.39 16.52
CA LYS A 94 9.46 7.17 17.94
C LYS A 94 10.41 8.26 18.46
N GLU A 95 10.54 8.36 19.78
CA GLU A 95 11.56 9.18 20.43
C GLU A 95 12.97 8.77 19.99
N MET A 96 13.89 9.73 19.89
CA MET A 96 15.23 9.56 19.29
C MET A 96 16.11 8.50 19.97
N ASP A 97 15.83 8.16 21.22
CA ASP A 97 16.53 7.14 22.03
C ASP A 97 15.87 5.75 21.94
N ARG A 98 14.76 5.60 21.22
CA ARG A 98 14.00 4.34 21.07
C ARG A 98 14.15 3.68 19.70
N VAL A 99 15.31 3.86 19.06
CA VAL A 99 15.64 3.20 17.79
C VAL A 99 15.56 1.67 17.96
N GLY A 100 14.90 1.00 17.03
CA GLY A 100 14.83 -0.45 16.94
C GLY A 100 13.49 -1.06 17.39
N PRO A 101 13.44 -2.40 17.52
CA PRO A 101 12.22 -3.17 17.75
C PRO A 101 11.71 -3.10 19.20
N GLU A 102 12.34 -2.28 20.06
CA GLU A 102 12.12 -2.20 21.49
C GLU A 102 12.43 -3.52 22.23
N THR A 103 12.30 -3.51 23.55
CA THR A 103 12.54 -4.71 24.37
C THR A 103 11.33 -5.64 24.39
N ASP A 104 11.56 -6.93 24.64
CA ASP A 104 10.48 -7.92 24.81
C ASP A 104 9.45 -7.52 25.87
N LYS A 105 9.89 -6.78 26.90
CA LYS A 105 9.03 -6.28 27.98
C LYS A 105 8.09 -5.19 27.47
N GLN A 106 8.59 -4.25 26.66
CA GLN A 106 7.77 -3.18 26.06
C GLN A 106 6.77 -3.76 25.07
N GLN A 107 7.19 -4.74 24.27
CA GLN A 107 6.35 -5.42 23.28
C GLN A 107 5.46 -6.53 23.86
N ARG A 108 5.60 -6.85 25.16
CA ARG A 108 4.83 -7.89 25.87
C ARG A 108 4.93 -9.26 25.20
N VAL A 109 6.14 -9.65 24.79
CA VAL A 109 6.39 -10.93 24.12
C VAL A 109 7.20 -11.90 24.98
N GLY A 110 7.16 -13.18 24.61
CA GLY A 110 7.84 -14.27 25.32
C GLY A 110 7.41 -14.33 26.79
N ARG A 111 8.38 -14.32 27.71
CA ARG A 111 8.13 -14.35 29.16
C ARG A 111 7.35 -13.14 29.72
N HIS A 112 7.20 -12.08 28.93
CA HIS A 112 6.47 -10.87 29.34
C HIS A 112 5.04 -10.82 28.76
N ALA A 113 4.62 -11.86 28.03
CA ALA A 113 3.23 -12.00 27.58
C ALA A 113 2.29 -12.11 28.79
N ARG A 114 1.12 -11.48 28.67
CA ARG A 114 0.07 -11.43 29.70
C ARG A 114 -1.07 -12.39 29.36
N SER A 115 -2.00 -12.59 30.29
CA SER A 115 -3.17 -13.47 30.10
C SER A 115 -4.12 -13.01 28.98
N ASP A 116 -4.12 -11.71 28.67
CA ASP A 116 -4.86 -11.10 27.56
C ASP A 116 -4.06 -11.05 26.25
N SER A 117 -2.81 -11.52 26.25
CA SER A 117 -1.96 -11.54 25.06
C SER A 117 -2.35 -12.65 24.09
N LEU A 118 -2.19 -12.37 22.80
CA LEU A 118 -2.55 -13.31 21.75
C LEU A 118 -1.65 -14.56 21.78
N ARG A 119 -2.20 -15.71 21.35
CA ARG A 119 -1.59 -17.03 21.50
C ARG A 119 -0.14 -17.12 21.05
N TRP A 120 0.24 -16.45 19.97
CA TRP A 120 1.60 -16.54 19.41
C TRP A 120 2.60 -15.58 20.06
N ALA A 121 2.15 -14.59 20.84
CA ALA A 121 3.01 -13.59 21.47
C ALA A 121 3.91 -14.18 22.57
N GLY A 122 3.51 -15.28 23.22
CA GLY A 122 4.25 -15.91 24.32
C GLY A 122 4.90 -17.26 23.99
N THR A 123 4.95 -17.67 22.72
CA THR A 123 5.40 -19.01 22.32
C THR A 123 6.92 -19.20 22.44
N GLY A 124 7.71 -18.13 22.32
CA GLY A 124 9.17 -18.18 22.38
C GLY A 124 9.84 -18.92 21.21
N ASP A 125 9.08 -19.32 20.19
CA ASP A 125 9.55 -20.04 19.01
C ASP A 125 9.50 -19.15 17.75
N TRP A 126 9.74 -19.75 16.57
CA TRP A 126 9.70 -19.03 15.29
C TRP A 126 8.34 -18.39 14.98
N ARG A 127 7.23 -18.92 15.52
CA ARG A 127 5.87 -18.39 15.30
C ARG A 127 5.72 -17.02 15.94
N GLN A 128 6.29 -16.83 17.13
CA GLN A 128 6.38 -15.50 17.74
C GLN A 128 7.12 -14.54 16.80
N GLY A 129 8.24 -14.97 16.22
CA GLY A 129 9.03 -14.16 15.30
C GLY A 129 8.28 -13.74 14.02
N VAL A 130 7.45 -14.63 13.47
CA VAL A 130 6.57 -14.33 12.33
C VAL A 130 5.42 -13.42 12.76
N TYR A 131 4.79 -13.71 13.89
CA TYR A 131 3.69 -12.92 14.43
C TYR A 131 4.09 -11.48 14.73
N SER A 132 5.25 -11.28 15.38
CA SER A 132 5.79 -9.96 15.71
C SER A 132 6.14 -9.11 14.49
N ARG A 133 6.20 -9.72 13.29
CA ARG A 133 6.48 -9.03 12.03
C ARG A 133 5.34 -9.16 11.01
N SER A 134 4.19 -9.72 11.41
CA SER A 134 3.17 -10.17 10.47
C SER A 134 2.59 -9.04 9.62
N LEU A 135 2.43 -7.84 10.19
CA LEU A 135 1.93 -6.68 9.45
C LEU A 135 2.89 -6.29 8.31
N GLY A 136 4.18 -6.11 8.63
CA GLY A 136 5.18 -5.80 7.62
C GLY A 136 5.37 -6.92 6.60
N LEU A 137 5.36 -8.19 7.05
CA LEU A 137 5.43 -9.36 6.16
C LEU A 137 4.23 -9.45 5.23
N LEU A 138 3.03 -9.11 5.70
CA LEU A 138 1.83 -9.06 4.87
C LEU A 138 1.96 -7.97 3.79
N MET A 139 2.39 -6.75 4.18
CA MET A 139 2.61 -5.67 3.20
C MET A 139 3.67 -6.05 2.16
N ALA A 140 4.79 -6.66 2.59
CA ALA A 140 5.82 -7.18 1.68
C ALA A 140 5.27 -8.24 0.74
N GLY A 141 4.48 -9.18 1.26
CA GLY A 141 3.86 -10.24 0.48
C GLY A 141 2.88 -9.70 -0.56
N LEU A 142 2.01 -8.77 -0.17
CA LEU A 142 1.07 -8.12 -1.08
C LEU A 142 1.79 -7.31 -2.15
N PHE A 143 2.83 -6.55 -1.78
CA PHE A 143 3.72 -5.87 -2.74
C PHE A 143 4.34 -6.84 -3.73
N LEU A 144 4.95 -7.94 -3.27
CA LEU A 144 5.59 -8.90 -4.19
C LEU A 144 4.57 -9.56 -5.12
N LEU A 145 3.39 -9.91 -4.61
CA LEU A 145 2.32 -10.50 -5.43
C LEU A 145 1.79 -9.51 -6.46
N SER A 146 1.53 -8.26 -6.10
CA SER A 146 1.05 -7.25 -7.04
C SER A 146 2.13 -6.84 -8.03
N TRP A 147 3.39 -6.71 -7.60
CA TRP A 147 4.52 -6.41 -8.47
C TRP A 147 4.79 -7.53 -9.49
N ILE A 148 4.67 -8.80 -9.07
CA ILE A 148 4.74 -9.94 -10.00
C ILE A 148 3.57 -9.92 -10.97
N ALA A 149 2.34 -9.73 -10.48
CA ALA A 149 1.15 -9.65 -11.33
C ALA A 149 1.28 -8.51 -12.36
N GLN A 150 1.75 -7.35 -11.92
CA GLN A 150 2.05 -6.19 -12.76
C GLN A 150 3.12 -6.51 -13.82
N SER A 151 4.19 -7.21 -13.44
CA SER A 151 5.26 -7.59 -14.39
C SER A 151 4.76 -8.55 -15.49
N VAL A 152 3.88 -9.48 -15.14
CA VAL A 152 3.32 -10.48 -16.08
C VAL A 152 2.28 -9.84 -16.98
N ALA A 153 1.35 -9.08 -16.41
CA ALA A 153 0.34 -8.36 -17.16
C ALA A 153 0.98 -7.29 -18.07
N GLY A 154 2.02 -6.60 -17.57
CA GLY A 154 2.79 -5.61 -18.31
C GLY A 154 3.52 -6.23 -19.50
N ALA A 155 4.12 -7.40 -19.34
CA ALA A 155 4.73 -8.13 -20.44
C ALA A 155 3.71 -8.50 -21.53
N ALA A 156 2.50 -8.90 -21.13
CA ALA A 156 1.41 -9.20 -22.07
C ALA A 156 0.96 -7.95 -22.83
N ALA A 157 0.68 -6.86 -22.13
CA ALA A 157 0.27 -5.58 -22.72
C ALA A 157 1.36 -4.99 -23.64
N TYR A 158 2.63 -5.05 -23.22
CA TYR A 158 3.77 -4.60 -24.02
C TYR A 158 3.92 -5.41 -25.32
N ASN A 159 3.75 -6.73 -25.23
CA ASN A 159 3.79 -7.59 -26.41
C ASN A 159 2.59 -7.38 -27.33
N GLU A 160 1.41 -7.09 -26.80
CA GLU A 160 0.25 -6.72 -27.62
C GLU A 160 0.54 -5.47 -28.47
N GLN A 161 1.10 -4.42 -27.85
CA GLN A 161 1.50 -3.22 -28.57
C GLN A 161 2.58 -3.50 -29.63
N ARG A 162 3.56 -4.35 -29.33
CA ARG A 162 4.58 -4.78 -30.30
C ARG A 162 3.97 -5.49 -31.50
N LEU A 163 3.05 -6.42 -31.27
CA LEU A 163 2.36 -7.14 -32.34
C LEU A 163 1.54 -6.19 -33.22
N ARG A 164 0.84 -5.21 -32.62
CA ARG A 164 0.14 -4.14 -33.38
C ARG A 164 1.11 -3.33 -34.26
N ARG A 165 2.37 -3.20 -33.85
CA ARG A 165 3.45 -2.52 -34.61
C ARG A 165 4.26 -3.47 -35.51
N LEU A 166 3.80 -4.70 -35.73
CA LEU A 166 4.50 -5.73 -36.53
C LEU A 166 5.90 -6.08 -36.00
N GLN A 167 6.11 -5.95 -34.69
CA GLN A 167 7.34 -6.32 -34.00
C GLN A 167 7.20 -7.68 -33.32
N GLN A 168 8.33 -8.38 -33.16
CA GLN A 168 8.36 -9.67 -32.46
C GLN A 168 8.13 -9.47 -30.95
N PRO A 169 7.32 -10.34 -30.31
CA PRO A 169 7.15 -10.34 -28.86
C PRO A 169 8.46 -10.73 -28.18
N ILE A 170 8.67 -10.20 -26.98
CA ILE A 170 9.82 -10.50 -26.13
C ILE A 170 9.42 -11.40 -24.96
N GLY A 171 10.41 -12.11 -24.41
CA GLY A 171 10.19 -12.92 -23.21
C GLY A 171 9.96 -12.05 -21.97
N TRP A 172 9.29 -12.60 -20.95
CA TRP A 172 9.05 -11.91 -19.69
C TRP A 172 10.33 -11.39 -19.01
N GLY A 173 11.41 -12.18 -19.01
CA GLY A 173 12.69 -11.75 -18.46
C GLY A 173 13.31 -10.56 -19.20
N GLU A 174 13.16 -10.50 -20.52
CA GLU A 174 13.62 -9.36 -21.32
C GLU A 174 12.78 -8.11 -21.03
N TYR A 175 11.46 -8.27 -20.84
CA TYR A 175 10.57 -7.16 -20.48
C TYR A 175 10.92 -6.56 -19.11
N VAL A 176 11.11 -7.39 -18.07
CA VAL A 176 11.44 -6.93 -16.71
C VAL A 176 12.82 -6.27 -16.63
N LEU A 177 13.76 -6.64 -17.51
CA LEU A 177 15.04 -5.95 -17.65
C LEU A 177 14.96 -4.70 -18.56
N GLY A 178 13.83 -4.49 -19.23
CA GLY A 178 13.59 -3.39 -20.15
C GLY A 178 13.24 -2.08 -19.45
N ALA A 179 13.47 -0.97 -20.15
CA ALA A 179 13.23 0.37 -19.62
C ALA A 179 11.75 0.68 -19.39
N ASP A 180 10.83 0.09 -20.17
CA ASP A 180 9.38 0.31 -20.04
C ASP A 180 8.89 -0.06 -18.63
N PHE A 181 9.18 -1.29 -18.20
CA PHE A 181 8.82 -1.80 -16.88
C PHE A 181 9.34 -0.90 -15.76
N TRP A 182 10.64 -0.59 -15.77
CA TRP A 182 11.26 0.25 -14.74
C TRP A 182 10.79 1.70 -14.78
N SER A 183 10.52 2.27 -15.96
CA SER A 183 9.99 3.62 -16.07
C SER A 183 8.66 3.73 -15.32
N ARG A 184 7.75 2.78 -15.54
CA ARG A 184 6.43 2.78 -14.90
C ARG A 184 6.52 2.46 -13.40
N SER A 185 7.31 1.46 -13.00
CA SER A 185 7.49 1.14 -11.58
C SER A 185 8.16 2.28 -10.80
N LEU A 186 9.23 2.88 -11.33
CA LEU A 186 9.94 3.96 -10.66
C LEU A 186 9.12 5.25 -10.60
N GLN A 187 8.31 5.56 -11.62
CA GLN A 187 7.39 6.69 -11.59
C GLN A 187 6.39 6.56 -10.43
N ASN A 188 5.78 5.38 -10.28
CA ASN A 188 4.84 5.12 -9.18
C ASN A 188 5.55 5.22 -7.82
N TRP A 189 6.70 4.56 -7.65
CA TRP A 189 7.46 4.61 -6.40
C TRP A 189 7.90 6.03 -6.04
N GLN A 190 8.32 6.83 -7.02
CA GLN A 190 8.71 8.21 -6.80
C GLN A 190 7.55 9.04 -6.23
N SER A 191 6.32 8.83 -6.73
CA SER A 191 5.13 9.51 -6.21
C SER A 191 4.84 9.14 -4.76
N GLU A 192 4.83 7.84 -4.42
CA GLU A 192 4.59 7.40 -3.04
C GLU A 192 5.65 7.88 -2.06
N LEU A 193 6.93 7.78 -2.46
CA LEU A 193 8.02 8.25 -1.62
C LEU A 193 7.94 9.75 -1.37
N LEU A 194 7.50 10.53 -2.36
CA LEU A 194 7.23 11.96 -2.20
C LEU A 194 6.06 12.19 -1.23
N ALA A 195 4.99 11.41 -1.30
CA ALA A 195 3.85 11.50 -0.40
C ALA A 195 4.26 11.23 1.05
N VAL A 196 4.98 10.12 1.31
CA VAL A 196 5.52 9.79 2.65
C VAL A 196 6.46 10.86 3.16
N ALA A 197 7.42 11.31 2.34
CA ALA A 197 8.36 12.34 2.74
C ALA A 197 7.65 13.65 3.08
N SER A 198 6.65 14.03 2.27
CA SER A 198 5.82 15.21 2.51
C SER A 198 5.06 15.08 3.82
N MET A 199 4.45 13.92 4.10
CA MET A 199 3.73 13.67 5.34
C MET A 199 4.68 13.73 6.55
N ALA A 200 5.84 13.10 6.47
CA ALA A 200 6.84 13.09 7.52
C ALA A 200 7.40 14.50 7.83
N ILE A 201 7.54 15.37 6.82
CA ILE A 201 7.99 16.76 6.99
C ILE A 201 6.86 17.66 7.48
N PHE A 202 5.71 17.64 6.80
CA PHE A 202 4.62 18.56 7.08
C PHE A 202 3.94 18.29 8.42
N SER A 203 3.87 17.04 8.86
CA SER A 203 3.33 16.69 10.19
C SER A 203 4.14 17.28 11.36
N VAL A 204 5.41 17.65 11.15
CA VAL A 204 6.22 18.40 12.13
C VAL A 204 5.68 19.82 12.33
N HIS A 205 5.29 20.47 11.24
CA HIS A 205 5.02 21.91 11.20
C HIS A 205 3.54 22.27 11.18
N LEU A 206 2.71 21.47 10.50
CA LEU A 206 1.27 21.68 10.35
C LEU A 206 0.49 20.95 11.44
N ARG A 207 -0.75 21.38 11.65
CA ARG A 207 -1.65 20.85 12.69
C ARG A 207 -3.03 20.58 12.13
N GLN A 208 -3.54 19.36 12.34
CA GLN A 208 -4.93 19.00 12.10
C GLN A 208 -5.56 18.57 13.43
N ARG A 209 -6.38 19.45 14.02
CA ARG A 209 -6.98 19.22 15.34
C ARG A 209 -7.81 17.93 15.35
N GLY A 210 -7.47 17.02 16.26
CA GLY A 210 -8.19 15.74 16.46
C GLY A 210 -7.78 14.63 15.49
N SER A 211 -6.79 14.85 14.61
CA SER A 211 -6.22 13.80 13.78
C SER A 211 -5.16 13.02 14.56
N PRO A 212 -5.11 11.67 14.46
CA PRO A 212 -4.01 10.88 15.01
C PRO A 212 -2.68 11.14 14.29
N GLU A 213 -2.74 11.55 13.03
CA GLU A 213 -1.59 11.84 12.16
C GLU A 213 -0.96 13.22 12.40
N SER A 214 -1.38 13.92 13.47
CA SER A 214 -0.93 15.26 13.77
C SER A 214 -0.76 15.47 15.28
N LYS A 215 0.29 16.20 15.65
CA LYS A 215 0.54 16.56 17.05
C LYS A 215 -0.58 17.46 17.58
N PRO A 216 -0.82 17.47 18.91
CA PRO A 216 -1.69 18.47 19.51
C PRO A 216 -1.29 19.89 19.09
N VAL A 217 -2.28 20.76 18.90
CA VAL A 217 -2.07 22.11 18.33
C VAL A 217 -1.06 22.93 19.15
N GLY A 218 -1.04 22.76 20.47
CA GLY A 218 -0.12 23.45 21.38
C GLY A 218 1.27 22.82 21.51
N SER A 219 1.55 21.68 20.88
CA SER A 219 2.83 20.97 21.06
C SER A 219 3.97 21.60 20.25
N PRO A 220 5.19 21.73 20.83
CA PRO A 220 6.36 22.24 20.13
C PRO A 220 6.72 21.45 18.86
N HIS A 221 7.41 22.09 17.91
CA HIS A 221 7.89 21.39 16.71
C HIS A 221 8.89 20.28 17.02
N THR A 222 9.64 20.38 18.12
CA THR A 222 10.67 19.41 18.52
C THR A 222 10.12 18.17 19.24
N SER A 223 8.84 18.18 19.67
CA SER A 223 8.23 17.01 20.32
C SER A 223 8.00 15.90 19.29
N THR A 224 8.43 14.69 19.61
CA THR A 224 8.41 13.51 18.72
C THR A 224 7.49 12.46 19.29
N GLY A 225 6.76 11.73 18.44
CA GLY A 225 5.75 10.77 18.85
C GLY A 225 4.41 11.40 19.22
N VAL A 226 3.36 10.58 19.19
CA VAL A 226 2.02 10.96 19.60
C VAL A 226 1.89 10.68 21.10
N GLU A 227 2.22 11.67 21.95
CA GLU A 227 1.69 11.69 23.31
C GLU A 227 0.19 12.04 23.22
N GLY A 228 -0.62 11.02 22.90
CA GLY A 228 -1.99 10.97 23.38
C GLY A 228 -1.93 10.69 24.88
N GLY A 229 -2.54 11.56 25.67
CA GLY A 229 -2.43 11.58 27.14
C GLY A 229 -2.92 10.35 27.88
#